data_AF-A0A7K9RPN6-F1
#
_entry.id   AF-A0A7K9RPN6-F1
#
_cell.length_a   1.000
_cell.length_b   1.000
_cell.length_c   1.000
_cell.angle_alpha   90.00
_cell.angle_beta   90.00
_cell.angle_gamma   90.00
#
_symmetry.space_group_name_H-M   'P 1'
#
loop_
_entity.id
_entity.type
_entity.pdbx_description
1 polymer ?
#
loop_
_entity_poly.entity_id
_entity_poly.type
_entity_poly.pdbx_seq_one_letter_code
_entity_poly.pdbx_strand_id
1 'polypeptide(L)'
;QDFLEPSSVNPQTALVLVNAIYFNGIWKTAFKEEDTQEVPFNVTEQESRPVQMMHQNSTFKVGRVAEDKIKVLELPYTREELSLFVLLPDDISGLAQLENKISFEKLAEWTSSKVMEKKRVKVYLPRMKIEEKYNLTSVLTSLGMTDLFSPSANLSGISSAESLRISEAIHEAYMEVTEEGTEEAGSADDTEDIQHSSEIEEFRADRPFLFLVKHNPSNLIVFFGRYCSP
;
A
#
# COMPACT_ATOMS: atom_id res chain seq x y z
N GLN A 1 19.10 -2.24 -9.97
CA GLN A 1 18.58 -2.53 -11.32
C GLN A 1 18.70 -1.26 -12.15
N ASP A 2 18.80 -1.34 -13.48
CA ASP A 2 18.97 -0.15 -14.31
C ASP A 2 17.64 0.62 -14.46
N PHE A 3 17.66 1.89 -14.06
CA PHE A 3 16.47 2.75 -14.02
C PHE A 3 15.97 3.11 -15.43
N LEU A 4 16.86 3.21 -16.40
CA LEU A 4 16.55 3.49 -17.80
C LEU A 4 16.85 2.27 -18.65
N GLU A 5 15.89 1.86 -19.48
CA GLU A 5 16.10 0.77 -20.44
C GLU A 5 17.16 1.19 -21.48
N PRO A 6 17.99 0.26 -21.98
CA PRO A 6 18.90 0.56 -23.08
C PRO A 6 18.13 1.14 -24.28
N SER A 7 18.57 2.29 -24.78
CA SER A 7 17.92 3.06 -25.86
C SER A 7 16.69 3.91 -25.47
N SER A 8 16.35 4.02 -24.18
CA SER A 8 15.32 4.98 -23.75
C SER A 8 15.78 6.45 -23.92
N VAL A 9 17.11 6.66 -23.94
CA VAL A 9 17.75 7.95 -24.24
C VAL A 9 18.45 7.91 -25.59
N ASN A 10 18.22 8.94 -26.41
CA ASN A 10 18.84 9.13 -27.72
C ASN A 10 19.23 10.60 -27.94
N PRO A 11 19.94 10.96 -29.02
CA PRO A 11 20.34 12.35 -29.28
C PRO A 11 19.19 13.36 -29.40
N GLN A 12 17.94 12.92 -29.55
CA GLN A 12 16.74 13.74 -29.60
C GLN A 12 16.04 13.87 -28.23
N THR A 13 16.49 13.17 -27.20
CA THR A 13 15.99 13.29 -25.83
C THR A 13 16.31 14.68 -25.28
N ALA A 14 15.27 15.43 -24.88
CA ALA A 14 15.40 16.78 -24.34
C ALA A 14 15.54 16.79 -22.81
N LEU A 15 14.66 16.08 -22.10
CA LEU A 15 14.62 16.01 -20.64
C LEU A 15 13.96 14.70 -20.20
N VAL A 16 14.52 14.04 -19.19
CA VAL A 16 13.93 12.82 -18.59
C VAL A 16 13.61 13.10 -17.12
N LEU A 17 12.40 12.77 -16.69
CA LEU A 17 11.97 12.82 -15.30
C LEU A 17 12.05 11.43 -14.68
N VAL A 18 12.83 11.31 -13.62
CA VAL A 18 13.06 10.06 -12.87
C VAL A 18 12.59 10.28 -11.44
N ASN A 19 11.67 9.44 -10.98
CA ASN A 19 11.27 9.37 -9.57
C ASN A 19 11.38 7.93 -9.07
N ALA A 20 12.15 7.72 -8.01
CA ALA A 20 12.26 6.43 -7.34
C ALA A 20 11.92 6.61 -5.87
N ILE A 21 11.13 5.71 -5.30
CA ILE A 21 10.79 5.72 -3.87
C ILE A 21 10.97 4.33 -3.27
N TYR A 22 11.60 4.27 -2.10
CA TYR A 22 11.83 3.04 -1.34
C TYR A 22 11.20 3.19 0.03
N PHE A 23 10.46 2.18 0.47
CA PHE A 23 9.89 2.12 1.80
C PHE A 23 10.22 0.80 2.50
N ASN A 24 10.84 0.94 3.67
CA ASN A 24 11.02 -0.12 4.65
C ASN A 24 10.70 0.49 6.02
N GLY A 25 9.60 0.06 6.62
CA GLY A 25 9.08 0.60 7.87
C GLY A 25 9.15 -0.45 8.97
N ILE A 26 9.59 -0.03 10.16
CA ILE A 26 9.62 -0.86 11.36
C ILE A 26 8.27 -0.73 12.08
N TRP A 27 7.59 -1.84 12.34
CA TRP A 27 6.31 -1.84 13.04
C TRP A 27 6.42 -1.25 14.45
N LYS A 28 5.32 -0.66 14.94
CA LYS A 28 5.21 -0.43 16.39
C LYS A 28 5.22 -1.80 17.10
N THR A 29 4.27 -2.66 16.76
CA THR A 29 4.16 -4.03 17.29
C THR A 29 4.68 -5.05 16.26
N ALA A 30 5.84 -5.64 16.54
CA ALA A 30 6.53 -6.63 15.73
C ALA A 30 5.71 -7.92 15.57
N PHE A 31 5.88 -8.55 14.42
CA PHE A 31 5.55 -9.96 14.26
C PHE A 31 6.75 -10.79 14.74
N LYS A 32 6.51 -12.01 15.24
CA LYS A 32 7.61 -12.91 15.60
C LYS A 32 7.94 -13.79 14.39
N GLU A 33 9.21 -13.85 13.98
CA GLU A 33 9.61 -14.69 12.86
C GLU A 33 9.28 -16.18 13.06
N GLU A 34 9.28 -16.65 14.32
CA GLU A 34 8.88 -18.03 14.69
C GLU A 34 7.39 -18.32 14.49
N ASP A 35 6.55 -17.28 14.47
CA ASP A 35 5.11 -17.38 14.19
C ASP A 35 4.79 -17.31 12.69
N THR A 36 5.77 -16.97 11.85
CA THR A 36 5.61 -16.94 10.39
C THR A 36 5.61 -18.34 9.81
N GLN A 37 4.59 -18.66 9.01
CA GLN A 37 4.41 -19.99 8.42
C GLN A 37 4.04 -19.90 6.95
N GLU A 38 4.38 -20.94 6.19
CA GLU A 38 3.92 -21.08 4.82
C GLU A 38 2.41 -21.41 4.81
N VAL A 39 1.61 -20.53 4.20
CA VAL A 39 0.15 -20.64 4.13
C VAL A 39 -0.31 -20.36 2.69
N PRO A 40 -1.36 -21.00 2.17
CA PRO A 40 -1.92 -20.65 0.87
C PRO A 40 -2.52 -19.23 0.85
N PHE A 41 -2.14 -18.45 -0.15
CA PHE A 41 -2.79 -17.22 -0.57
C PHE A 41 -3.67 -17.50 -1.79
N ASN A 42 -4.96 -17.26 -1.68
CA ASN A 42 -5.94 -17.53 -2.73
C ASN A 42 -5.96 -16.38 -3.74
N VAL A 43 -5.17 -16.50 -4.81
CA VAL A 43 -5.11 -15.53 -5.92
C VAL A 43 -6.47 -15.44 -6.62
N THR A 44 -7.13 -16.59 -6.79
CA THR A 44 -8.51 -16.71 -7.27
C THR A 44 -9.24 -17.81 -6.50
N GLU A 45 -10.51 -18.09 -6.82
CA GLU A 45 -11.24 -19.23 -6.25
C GLU A 45 -10.65 -20.60 -6.65
N GLN A 46 -9.88 -20.65 -7.73
CA GLN A 46 -9.31 -21.90 -8.28
C GLN A 46 -7.77 -21.97 -8.18
N GLU A 47 -7.10 -20.84 -7.93
CA GLU A 47 -5.64 -20.74 -7.86
C GLU A 47 -5.20 -20.21 -6.49
N SER A 48 -4.33 -20.96 -5.83
CA SER A 48 -3.62 -20.51 -4.63
C SER A 48 -2.11 -20.68 -4.77
N ARG A 49 -1.36 -19.82 -4.08
CA ARG A 49 0.11 -19.86 -4.04
C ARG A 49 0.60 -19.83 -2.60
N PRO A 50 1.65 -20.59 -2.24
CA PRO A 50 2.22 -20.52 -0.90
C PRO A 50 2.85 -19.15 -0.66
N VAL A 51 2.63 -18.58 0.53
CA VAL A 51 3.28 -17.35 1.00
C VAL A 51 3.79 -17.53 2.42
N GLN A 52 4.82 -16.79 2.78
CA GLN A 52 5.22 -16.64 4.18
C GLN A 52 4.23 -15.69 4.86
N MET A 53 3.33 -16.25 5.66
CA MET A 53 2.28 -15.53 6.36
C MET A 53 2.73 -15.22 7.78
N MET A 54 2.97 -13.94 8.06
CA MET A 54 3.26 -13.45 9.40
C MET A 54 1.99 -13.48 10.25
N HIS A 55 2.12 -13.75 11.55
CA HIS A 55 0.99 -13.80 12.46
C HIS A 55 1.31 -13.15 13.80
N GLN A 56 0.35 -12.41 14.34
CA GLN A 56 0.38 -11.93 15.72
C GLN A 56 -1.03 -11.73 16.30
N ASN A 57 -1.12 -11.62 17.61
CA ASN A 57 -2.35 -11.32 18.33
C ASN A 57 -2.12 -10.14 19.26
N SER A 58 -2.58 -8.95 18.84
CA SER A 58 -2.47 -7.72 19.61
C SER A 58 -3.70 -6.83 19.40
N THR A 59 -3.69 -5.63 19.99
CA THR A 59 -4.75 -4.64 19.89
C THR A 59 -4.49 -3.70 18.72
N PHE A 60 -5.33 -3.77 17.69
CA PHE A 60 -5.25 -2.90 16.52
C PHE A 60 -6.57 -2.20 16.27
N LYS A 61 -6.54 -1.10 15.51
CA LYS A 61 -7.75 -0.50 14.99
C LYS A 61 -8.22 -1.32 13.80
N VAL A 62 -9.46 -1.78 13.86
CA VAL A 62 -10.13 -2.55 12.81
C VAL A 62 -11.52 -1.97 12.57
N GLY A 63 -11.95 -1.98 11.31
CA GLY A 63 -13.28 -1.53 10.92
C GLY A 63 -13.91 -2.51 9.94
N ARG A 64 -15.24 -2.65 9.99
CA ARG A 64 -16.00 -3.43 9.01
C ARG A 64 -17.01 -2.54 8.31
N VAL A 65 -16.94 -2.49 6.99
CA VAL A 65 -17.84 -1.69 6.15
C VAL A 65 -18.78 -2.65 5.43
N ALA A 66 -19.93 -2.93 6.03
CA ALA A 66 -20.87 -3.95 5.55
C ALA A 66 -21.43 -3.64 4.14
N GLU A 67 -21.67 -2.36 3.84
CA GLU A 67 -22.18 -1.92 2.53
C GLU A 67 -21.19 -2.22 1.38
N ASP A 68 -19.90 -2.06 1.65
CA ASP A 68 -18.83 -2.29 0.68
C ASP A 68 -18.19 -3.68 0.81
N LYS A 69 -18.65 -4.49 1.78
CA LYS A 69 -18.14 -5.84 2.09
C LYS A 69 -16.62 -5.89 2.25
N ILE A 70 -16.08 -4.95 3.03
CA ILE A 70 -14.65 -4.92 3.34
C ILE A 70 -14.40 -4.90 4.85
N LYS A 71 -13.25 -5.45 5.24
CA LYS A 71 -12.60 -5.18 6.52
C LYS A 71 -11.41 -4.25 6.28
N VAL A 72 -11.17 -3.36 7.23
CA VAL A 72 -10.04 -2.44 7.23
C VAL A 72 -9.23 -2.67 8.48
N LEU A 73 -7.92 -2.85 8.34
CA LEU A 73 -6.98 -2.96 9.45
C LEU A 73 -5.99 -1.80 9.37
N GLU A 74 -5.67 -1.19 10.51
CA GLU A 74 -4.57 -0.22 10.65
C GLU A 74 -3.43 -0.84 11.47
N LEU A 75 -2.25 -0.92 10.87
CA LEU A 75 -1.00 -1.35 11.49
C LEU A 75 -0.05 -0.15 11.61
N PRO A 76 0.14 0.42 12.81
CA PRO A 76 1.05 1.55 13.01
C PRO A 76 2.52 1.15 12.85
N TYR A 77 3.30 2.01 12.19
CA TYR A 77 4.75 1.97 12.26
C TYR A 77 5.25 2.62 13.55
N THR A 78 6.53 2.44 13.84
CA THR A 78 7.24 3.06 14.98
C THR A 78 6.97 4.58 15.03
N ARG A 79 6.73 5.12 16.23
CA ARG A 79 6.32 6.52 16.50
C ARG A 79 4.92 6.91 16.00
N GLU A 80 4.19 6.00 15.34
CA GLU A 80 2.80 6.21 14.88
C GLU A 80 2.61 7.39 13.91
N GLU A 81 3.69 7.89 13.30
CA GLU A 81 3.61 8.93 12.25
C GLU A 81 3.08 8.37 10.93
N LEU A 82 3.37 7.10 10.66
CA LEU A 82 2.88 6.35 9.51
C LEU A 82 2.09 5.13 9.99
N SER A 83 1.06 4.75 9.23
CA SER A 83 0.37 3.47 9.38
C SER A 83 0.18 2.79 8.04
N LEU A 84 0.31 1.46 7.99
CA LEU A 84 -0.19 0.64 6.89
C LEU A 84 -1.68 0.38 7.13
N PHE A 85 -2.53 0.75 6.17
CA PHE A 85 -3.92 0.32 6.13
C PHE A 85 -4.07 -0.81 5.13
N VAL A 86 -4.78 -1.86 5.51
CA VAL A 86 -5.12 -3.00 4.63
C VAL A 86 -6.62 -3.05 4.47
N LEU A 87 -7.10 -2.93 3.23
CA LEU A 87 -8.50 -3.01 2.85
C LEU A 87 -8.73 -4.37 2.19
N LEU A 88 -9.35 -5.25 2.95
CA LEU A 88 -9.54 -6.66 2.61
C LEU A 88 -11.02 -6.91 2.24
N PRO A 89 -11.33 -7.24 0.98
CA PRO A 89 -12.67 -7.69 0.59
C PRO A 89 -13.10 -8.94 1.35
N ASP A 90 -14.37 -9.05 1.73
CA ASP A 90 -14.91 -10.26 2.38
C ASP A 90 -14.79 -11.48 1.45
N ASP A 91 -15.04 -11.29 0.15
CA ASP A 91 -14.99 -12.34 -0.89
C ASP A 91 -13.67 -12.31 -1.69
N ILE A 92 -13.15 -13.47 -2.12
CA ILE A 92 -11.90 -13.59 -2.92
C ILE A 92 -11.98 -12.79 -4.23
N SER A 93 -13.13 -12.77 -4.89
CA SER A 93 -13.38 -12.03 -6.13
C SER A 93 -13.81 -10.57 -5.90
N GLY A 94 -13.86 -10.11 -4.64
CA GLY A 94 -14.40 -8.79 -4.28
C GLY A 94 -13.50 -7.60 -4.63
N LEU A 95 -12.21 -7.82 -4.93
CA LEU A 95 -11.25 -6.74 -5.15
C LEU A 95 -11.62 -5.83 -6.31
N ALA A 96 -12.10 -6.38 -7.43
CA ALA A 96 -12.51 -5.58 -8.59
C ALA A 96 -13.69 -4.64 -8.25
N GLN A 97 -14.62 -5.07 -7.39
CA GLN A 97 -15.73 -4.22 -6.94
C GLN A 97 -15.23 -3.10 -6.03
N LEU A 98 -14.26 -3.41 -5.17
CA LEU A 98 -13.61 -2.43 -4.31
C LEU A 98 -12.87 -1.36 -5.13
N GLU A 99 -12.08 -1.77 -6.13
CA GLU A 99 -11.35 -0.86 -7.02
C GLU A 99 -12.28 0.08 -7.81
N ASN A 100 -13.47 -0.39 -8.21
CA ASN A 100 -14.43 0.47 -8.92
C ASN A 100 -15.14 1.48 -8.03
N LYS A 101 -15.18 1.23 -6.71
CA LYS A 101 -15.84 2.10 -5.73
C LYS A 101 -14.88 3.04 -5.02
N ILE A 102 -13.58 2.76 -5.05
CA ILE A 102 -12.60 3.51 -4.29
C ILE A 102 -12.54 4.96 -4.78
N SER A 103 -12.61 5.88 -3.83
CA SER A 103 -12.42 7.30 -4.03
C SER A 103 -11.73 7.89 -2.81
N PHE A 104 -11.30 9.14 -2.90
CA PHE A 104 -10.74 9.83 -1.75
C PHE A 104 -11.74 9.90 -0.57
N GLU A 105 -13.01 10.21 -0.87
CA GLU A 105 -14.09 10.30 0.12
C GLU A 105 -14.35 8.96 0.79
N LYS A 106 -14.42 7.88 0.00
CA LYS A 106 -14.60 6.52 0.51
C LYS A 106 -13.42 6.07 1.37
N LEU A 107 -12.18 6.33 0.95
CA LEU A 107 -10.99 6.04 1.76
C LEU A 107 -10.99 6.81 3.09
N ALA A 108 -11.35 8.10 3.06
CA ALA A 108 -11.46 8.92 4.26
C ALA A 108 -12.55 8.42 5.20
N GLU A 109 -13.68 7.97 4.66
CA GLU A 109 -14.78 7.37 5.42
C GLU A 109 -14.35 6.04 6.08
N TRP A 110 -13.87 5.08 5.27
CA TRP A 110 -13.50 3.74 5.70
C TRP A 110 -12.37 3.73 6.74
N THR A 111 -11.45 4.70 6.68
CA THR A 111 -10.33 4.84 7.63
C THR A 111 -10.60 5.84 8.75
N SER A 112 -11.83 6.36 8.87
CA SER A 112 -12.19 7.33 9.91
C SER A 112 -12.32 6.67 11.29
N SER A 113 -12.16 7.48 12.34
CA SER A 113 -12.39 7.06 13.73
C SER A 113 -13.83 6.65 14.03
N LYS A 114 -14.78 6.88 13.11
CA LYS A 114 -16.17 6.41 13.24
C LYS A 114 -16.34 4.95 12.83
N VAL A 115 -15.48 4.48 11.92
CA VAL A 115 -15.50 3.11 11.39
C VAL A 115 -14.48 2.23 12.10
N MET A 116 -13.33 2.80 12.45
CA MET A 116 -12.20 2.10 13.04
C MET A 116 -12.27 2.06 14.56
N GLU A 117 -12.33 0.86 15.13
CA GLU A 117 -12.38 0.61 16.57
C GLU A 117 -11.15 -0.18 17.03
N LYS A 118 -10.57 0.19 18.17
CA LYS A 118 -9.48 -0.60 18.79
C LYS A 118 -10.06 -1.90 19.34
N LYS A 119 -9.55 -3.04 18.86
CA LYS A 119 -9.95 -4.38 19.31
C LYS A 119 -8.74 -5.31 19.34
N ARG A 120 -8.85 -6.37 20.14
CA ARG A 120 -7.90 -7.48 20.09
C ARG A 120 -8.16 -8.32 18.84
N VAL A 121 -7.19 -8.39 17.94
CA VAL A 121 -7.31 -9.02 16.62
C VAL A 121 -6.16 -9.99 16.39
N LYS A 122 -6.48 -11.19 15.87
CA LYS A 122 -5.49 -12.07 15.24
C LYS A 122 -5.24 -11.58 13.82
N VAL A 123 -4.04 -11.08 13.58
CA VAL A 123 -3.62 -10.54 12.28
C VAL A 123 -2.79 -11.60 11.57
N TYR A 124 -3.18 -11.90 10.33
CA TYR A 124 -2.37 -12.66 9.39
C TYR A 124 -2.10 -11.79 8.17
N LEU A 125 -0.82 -11.48 7.93
CA LEU A 125 -0.37 -10.61 6.85
C LEU A 125 0.80 -11.29 6.12
N PRO A 126 0.78 -11.42 4.79
CA PRO A 126 1.92 -11.98 4.07
C PRO A 126 3.14 -11.08 4.21
N ARG A 127 4.34 -11.68 4.25
CA ARG A 127 5.56 -10.94 3.87
C ARG A 127 5.37 -10.46 2.43
N MET A 128 5.67 -9.20 2.17
CA MET A 128 5.52 -8.61 0.85
C MET A 128 6.82 -7.99 0.39
N LYS A 129 7.16 -8.23 -0.87
CA LYS A 129 8.18 -7.48 -1.58
C LYS A 129 7.55 -7.00 -2.89
N ILE A 130 7.36 -5.69 -3.00
CA ILE A 130 6.67 -5.06 -4.11
C ILE A 130 7.67 -4.14 -4.79
N GLU A 131 7.91 -4.38 -6.07
CA GLU A 131 8.82 -3.61 -6.91
C GLU A 131 8.12 -3.39 -8.25
N GLU A 132 7.71 -2.16 -8.51
CA GLU A 132 6.94 -1.80 -9.69
C GLU A 132 7.53 -0.56 -10.35
N LYS A 133 7.58 -0.59 -11.69
CA LYS A 133 8.14 0.48 -12.52
C LYS A 133 7.15 0.87 -13.59
N TYR A 134 6.82 2.15 -13.65
CA TYR A 134 5.83 2.72 -14.55
C TYR A 134 6.44 3.79 -15.43
N ASN A 135 6.08 3.76 -16.72
CA ASN A 135 6.27 4.91 -17.59
C ASN A 135 5.08 5.88 -17.36
N LEU A 136 5.32 6.94 -16.60
CA LEU A 136 4.33 7.96 -16.29
C LEU A 136 3.93 8.79 -17.50
N THR A 137 4.72 8.81 -18.58
CA THR A 137 4.39 9.56 -19.80
C THR A 137 3.00 9.18 -20.32
N SER A 138 2.72 7.89 -20.47
CA SER A 138 1.44 7.38 -20.99
C SER A 138 0.31 7.62 -19.99
N VAL A 139 0.56 7.38 -18.70
CA VAL A 139 -0.41 7.58 -17.62
C VAL A 139 -0.84 9.05 -17.54
N LEU A 140 0.11 9.98 -17.40
CA LEU A 140 -0.16 11.41 -17.27
C LEU A 140 -0.79 11.99 -18.54
N THR A 141 -0.38 11.53 -19.72
CA THR A 141 -1.02 11.89 -21.00
C THR A 141 -2.48 11.47 -21.00
N SER A 142 -2.80 10.25 -20.57
CA SER A 142 -4.19 9.74 -20.49
C SER A 142 -5.06 10.52 -19.49
N LEU A 143 -4.44 11.11 -18.46
CA LEU A 143 -5.07 11.99 -17.48
C LEU A 143 -5.20 13.44 -17.96
N GLY A 144 -4.72 13.76 -19.16
CA GLY A 144 -4.88 15.07 -19.82
C GLY A 144 -3.63 15.95 -19.83
N MET A 145 -2.50 15.52 -19.26
CA MET A 145 -1.23 16.26 -19.31
C MET A 145 -0.50 15.99 -20.63
N THR A 146 -1.01 16.50 -21.74
CA THR A 146 -0.46 16.22 -23.09
C THR A 146 0.66 17.18 -23.49
N ASP A 147 0.51 18.48 -23.23
CA ASP A 147 1.44 19.52 -23.69
C ASP A 147 2.86 19.31 -23.16
N LEU A 148 2.99 18.85 -21.91
CA LEU A 148 4.26 18.63 -21.22
C LEU A 148 5.21 17.68 -21.97
N PHE A 149 4.65 16.74 -22.73
CA PHE A 149 5.39 15.70 -23.47
C PHE A 149 5.47 15.99 -24.98
N SER A 150 4.96 17.14 -25.42
CA SER A 150 4.81 17.50 -26.83
C SER A 150 5.67 18.72 -27.19
N PRO A 151 5.90 19.01 -28.48
CA PRO A 151 6.52 20.27 -28.91
C PRO A 151 5.76 21.54 -28.49
N SER A 152 4.51 21.43 -28.03
CA SER A 152 3.72 22.55 -27.47
C SER A 152 4.11 22.90 -26.02
N ALA A 153 5.00 22.14 -25.38
CA ALA A 153 5.41 22.36 -24.00
C ALA A 153 5.93 23.78 -23.76
N ASN A 154 5.35 24.49 -22.79
CA ASN A 154 5.88 25.75 -22.32
C ASN A 154 6.63 25.56 -20.99
N LEU A 155 7.94 25.30 -21.09
CA LEU A 155 8.86 25.16 -19.95
C LEU A 155 9.82 26.36 -19.81
N SER A 156 9.35 27.55 -20.20
CA SER A 156 10.14 28.80 -20.17
C SER A 156 10.69 29.19 -18.79
N GLY A 157 10.04 28.72 -17.72
CA GLY A 157 10.54 28.90 -16.35
C GLY A 157 11.77 28.04 -15.99
N ILE A 158 12.07 27.01 -16.79
CA ILE A 158 13.23 26.13 -16.61
C ILE A 158 14.36 26.54 -17.55
N SER A 159 14.04 26.84 -18.82
CA SER A 159 15.02 27.21 -19.83
C SER A 159 14.40 28.13 -20.88
N SER A 160 15.21 29.00 -21.47
CA SER A 160 14.82 29.83 -22.62
C SER A 160 14.78 29.07 -23.96
N ALA A 161 15.12 27.78 -23.97
CA ALA A 161 15.11 26.96 -25.19
C ALA A 161 13.66 26.60 -25.59
N GLU A 162 13.28 26.96 -26.82
CA GLU A 162 11.90 26.80 -27.34
C GLU A 162 11.46 25.34 -27.52
N SER A 163 12.39 24.39 -27.58
CA SER A 163 12.11 22.96 -27.82
C SER A 163 12.15 22.10 -26.56
N LEU A 164 12.25 22.70 -25.35
CA LEU A 164 12.33 21.94 -24.11
C LEU A 164 10.98 21.29 -23.80
N ARG A 165 10.99 19.96 -23.67
CA ARG A 165 9.84 19.13 -23.28
C ARG A 165 10.30 17.95 -22.44
N ILE A 166 9.40 17.34 -21.68
CA ILE A 166 9.68 16.04 -21.06
C ILE A 166 9.60 14.97 -22.14
N SER A 167 10.70 14.26 -22.37
CA SER A 167 10.77 13.17 -23.35
C SER A 167 10.30 11.85 -22.75
N GLU A 168 10.57 11.64 -21.46
CA GLU A 168 10.14 10.45 -20.73
C GLU A 168 9.99 10.80 -19.25
N ALA A 169 8.95 10.26 -18.61
CA ALA A 169 8.75 10.31 -17.16
C ALA A 169 8.61 8.88 -16.63
N ILE A 170 9.43 8.50 -15.66
CA ILE A 170 9.46 7.16 -15.08
C ILE A 170 9.30 7.26 -13.56
N HIS A 171 8.48 6.38 -13.01
CA HIS A 171 8.30 6.18 -11.58
C HIS A 171 8.59 4.73 -11.20
N GLU A 172 9.46 4.53 -10.23
CA GLU A 172 9.77 3.22 -9.65
C GLU A 172 9.48 3.26 -8.15
N ALA A 173 8.76 2.26 -7.66
CA ALA A 173 8.40 2.14 -6.26
C ALA A 173 8.82 0.77 -5.74
N TYR A 174 9.53 0.78 -4.62
CA TYR A 174 9.88 -0.42 -3.86
C TYR A 174 9.27 -0.34 -2.46
N MET A 175 8.63 -1.42 -2.03
CA MET A 175 8.15 -1.58 -0.67
C MET A 175 8.42 -3.01 -0.18
N GLU A 176 8.95 -3.12 1.03
CA GLU A 176 9.15 -4.40 1.70
C GLU A 176 8.46 -4.40 3.06
N VAL A 177 7.73 -5.48 3.32
CA VAL A 177 6.97 -5.72 4.55
C VAL A 177 7.45 -7.04 5.14
N THR A 178 8.11 -6.93 6.29
CA THR A 178 8.67 -8.04 7.08
C THR A 178 8.14 -7.96 8.51
N GLU A 179 8.67 -8.82 9.38
CA GLU A 179 8.28 -8.92 10.79
C GLU A 179 8.80 -7.79 11.68
N GLU A 180 9.84 -7.08 11.24
CA GLU A 180 10.64 -6.19 12.08
C GLU A 180 9.79 -5.10 12.74
N GLY A 181 9.87 -5.00 14.07
CA GLY A 181 9.14 -4.04 14.89
C GLY A 181 9.88 -3.69 16.17
N THR A 182 9.32 -2.74 16.94
CA THR A 182 9.95 -2.24 18.17
C THR A 182 9.43 -2.88 19.46
N GLU A 183 8.16 -3.23 19.51
CA GLU A 183 7.48 -3.86 20.64
C GLU A 183 7.04 -5.28 20.26
N GLU A 184 7.06 -6.24 21.19
CA GLU A 184 6.53 -7.58 20.93
C GLU A 184 5.05 -7.66 21.28
N ALA A 185 4.26 -8.37 20.44
CA ALA A 185 2.87 -8.67 20.73
C ALA A 185 2.70 -9.40 22.08
N GLY A 186 1.80 -8.91 22.93
CA GLY A 186 1.56 -9.42 24.28
C GLY A 186 2.45 -8.81 25.36
N SER A 187 3.17 -7.72 25.05
CA SER A 187 3.89 -6.93 26.04
C SER A 187 2.95 -6.20 27.02
N ALA A 188 3.47 -5.67 28.13
CA ALA A 188 2.65 -5.01 29.14
C ALA A 188 1.82 -3.83 28.59
N ASP A 189 2.36 -3.11 27.61
CA ASP A 189 1.72 -1.96 26.94
C ASP A 189 0.51 -2.39 26.05
N ASP A 190 0.49 -3.63 25.56
CA ASP A 190 -0.64 -4.17 24.76
C ASP A 190 -1.89 -4.47 25.60
N THR A 191 -1.77 -4.44 26.94
CA THR A 191 -2.83 -4.90 27.86
C THR A 191 -3.70 -3.78 28.44
N GLU A 192 -3.37 -2.50 28.22
CA GLU A 192 -3.97 -1.37 28.94
C GLU A 192 -5.38 -0.96 28.46
N ASP A 193 -5.89 -1.45 27.33
CA ASP A 193 -7.08 -0.86 26.67
C ASP A 193 -8.07 -1.91 26.09
N ILE A 194 -8.31 -3.01 26.81
CA ILE A 194 -9.16 -4.11 26.32
C ILE A 194 -10.63 -3.94 26.75
N GLN A 195 -11.52 -3.59 25.81
CA GLN A 195 -12.92 -3.97 25.93
C GLN A 195 -13.04 -5.49 25.78
N HIS A 196 -13.52 -6.16 26.83
CA HIS A 196 -13.75 -7.60 26.86
C HIS A 196 -14.78 -8.03 25.80
N SER A 197 -14.34 -8.35 24.57
CA SER A 197 -15.11 -9.19 23.64
C SER A 197 -14.73 -10.65 23.88
N SER A 198 -15.73 -11.53 24.02
CA SER A 198 -15.51 -12.97 24.23
C SER A 198 -15.07 -13.70 22.95
N GLU A 199 -15.13 -13.03 21.79
CA GLU A 199 -14.67 -13.53 20.50
C GLU A 199 -13.48 -12.68 20.04
N ILE A 200 -12.36 -13.35 19.74
CA ILE A 200 -11.17 -12.72 19.17
C ILE A 200 -11.46 -12.54 17.67
N GLU A 201 -11.49 -11.30 17.22
CA GLU A 201 -11.68 -10.99 15.81
C GLU A 201 -10.45 -11.43 15.00
N GLU A 202 -10.67 -11.98 13.80
CA GLU A 202 -9.60 -12.38 12.89
C GLU A 202 -9.58 -11.47 11.66
N PHE A 203 -8.40 -10.96 11.34
CA PHE A 203 -8.08 -10.29 10.08
C PHE A 203 -7.02 -11.11 9.34
N ARG A 204 -7.46 -11.83 8.31
CA ARG A 204 -6.60 -12.73 7.53
C ARG A 204 -6.49 -12.27 6.08
N ALA A 205 -5.34 -11.69 5.73
CA ALA A 205 -5.04 -11.17 4.40
C ALA A 205 -4.49 -12.27 3.46
N ASP A 206 -5.27 -13.33 3.26
CA ASP A 206 -4.93 -14.53 2.47
C ASP A 206 -5.53 -14.55 1.06
N ARG A 207 -5.95 -13.38 0.56
CA ARG A 207 -6.57 -13.18 -0.75
C ARG A 207 -6.34 -11.74 -1.21
N PRO A 208 -6.54 -11.39 -2.49
CA PRO A 208 -6.24 -10.07 -3.02
C PRO A 208 -6.84 -8.92 -2.19
N PHE A 209 -5.99 -7.95 -1.85
CA PHE A 209 -6.36 -6.78 -1.04
C PHE A 209 -5.71 -5.50 -1.57
N LEU A 210 -6.27 -4.35 -1.17
CA LEU A 210 -5.61 -3.06 -1.33
C LEU A 210 -4.88 -2.70 -0.03
N PHE A 211 -3.79 -1.97 -0.17
CA PHE A 211 -3.10 -1.39 0.98
C PHE A 211 -2.70 0.05 0.68
N LEU A 212 -2.48 0.82 1.74
CA LEU A 212 -1.92 2.16 1.65
C LEU A 212 -1.08 2.48 2.87
N VAL A 213 0.01 3.21 2.68
CA VAL A 213 0.78 3.80 3.79
C VAL A 213 0.36 5.25 3.91
N LYS A 214 -0.18 5.62 5.06
CA LYS A 214 -0.68 6.98 5.33
C LYS A 214 0.21 7.68 6.36
N HIS A 215 0.55 8.94 6.10
CA HIS A 215 1.07 9.84 7.12
C HIS A 215 -0.07 10.36 7.98
N ASN A 216 -0.13 9.89 9.22
CA ASN A 216 -1.25 10.08 10.13
C ASN A 216 -1.52 11.56 10.47
N PRO A 217 -0.50 12.41 10.76
CA PRO A 217 -0.73 13.82 11.08
C PRO A 217 -1.38 14.62 9.94
N SER A 218 -1.02 14.35 8.69
CA SER A 218 -1.50 15.11 7.52
C SER A 218 -2.53 14.38 6.66
N ASN A 219 -2.87 13.14 7.00
CA ASN A 219 -3.69 12.23 6.19
C ASN A 219 -3.21 12.06 4.73
N LEU A 220 -1.91 12.23 4.47
CA LEU A 220 -1.36 12.04 3.12
C LEU A 220 -1.10 10.57 2.86
N ILE A 221 -1.50 10.09 1.69
CA ILE A 221 -1.16 8.75 1.21
C ILE A 221 0.25 8.81 0.61
N VAL A 222 1.18 8.07 1.20
CA VAL A 222 2.58 7.98 0.77
C VAL A 222 2.76 6.85 -0.23
N PHE A 223 2.11 5.71 0.02
CA PHE A 223 2.07 4.56 -0.87
C PHE A 223 0.64 4.06 -1.01
N PHE A 224 0.30 3.55 -2.19
CA PHE A 224 -0.96 2.90 -2.47
C PHE A 224 -0.71 1.74 -3.43
N GLY A 225 -1.32 0.59 -3.17
CA GLY A 225 -1.11 -0.57 -4.01
C GLY A 225 -2.15 -1.66 -3.83
N ARG A 226 -2.08 -2.62 -4.75
CA ARG A 226 -2.80 -3.88 -4.71
C ARG A 226 -1.79 -4.99 -4.45
N TYR A 227 -2.14 -5.93 -3.59
CA TYR A 227 -1.43 -7.20 -3.45
C TYR A 227 -2.34 -8.32 -3.95
N CYS A 228 -2.02 -8.93 -5.10
CA CYS A 228 -2.86 -9.96 -5.73
C CYS A 228 -2.09 -11.20 -6.22
N SER A 229 -0.79 -11.09 -6.44
CA SER A 229 0.05 -12.22 -6.88
C SER A 229 1.35 -12.19 -6.05
N PRO A 230 1.44 -13.03 -5.02
CA PRO A 230 2.66 -13.23 -4.25
C PRO A 230 3.80 -13.83 -5.06
#